data_AF-A0A1C3NZZ9-F1
#
_entry.id   AF-A0A1C3NZZ9-F1
#
_cell.length_a   1.000
_cell.length_b   1.000
_cell.length_c   1.000
_cell.angle_alpha   90.00
_cell.angle_beta   90.00
_cell.angle_gamma   90.00
#
_symmetry.space_group_name_H-M   'P 1'
#
loop_
_entity.id
_entity.type
_entity.pdbx_description
1 polymer ?
#
loop_
_entity_poly.entity_id
_entity_poly.type
_entity_poly.pdbx_seq_one_letter_code
_entity_poly.pdbx_strand_id
1 'polypeptide(L)'
;MMSRMPDNPDQYVLSDIQHKGIFRDLIVPNELAGPSQTAPVVLLLAGQTGAGKSHTKAALTTALGLDEAVGFGSDTLRNYHPQYQRLLREDDRITAFYTDRDARK
;
A
#
# COMPACT_ATOMS: atom_id res chain seq x y z
N MET A 1 2.67 -2.33 -31.04
CA MET A 1 3.36 -1.12 -30.55
C MET A 1 4.36 -1.57 -29.51
N MET A 2 5.66 -1.48 -29.78
CA MET A 2 6.70 -1.98 -28.86
C MET A 2 6.76 -1.04 -27.65
N SER A 3 6.38 -1.54 -26.47
CA SER A 3 6.49 -0.79 -25.21
C SER A 3 7.98 -0.51 -24.97
N ARG A 4 8.38 0.77 -24.93
CA ARG A 4 9.75 1.19 -24.60
C ARG A 4 10.06 0.68 -23.20
N MET A 5 11.15 -0.09 -23.05
CA MET A 5 11.58 -0.53 -21.72
C MET A 5 11.77 0.70 -20.82
N PRO A 6 11.25 0.67 -19.59
CA PRO A 6 11.44 1.76 -18.66
C PRO A 6 12.94 1.86 -18.32
N ASP A 7 13.50 3.06 -18.45
CA ASP A 7 14.94 3.31 -18.41
C ASP A 7 15.36 4.13 -17.18
N ASN A 8 14.46 4.99 -16.65
CA ASN A 8 14.70 5.81 -15.48
C ASN A 8 13.69 5.51 -14.35
N PRO A 9 14.08 4.76 -13.30
CA PRO A 9 13.18 4.46 -12.18
C PRO A 9 12.87 5.68 -11.29
N ASP A 10 13.58 6.80 -11.46
CA ASP A 10 13.35 8.05 -10.72
C ASP A 10 12.40 9.02 -11.43
N GLN A 11 11.92 8.68 -12.63
CA GLN A 11 11.10 9.57 -13.46
C GLN A 11 9.86 10.13 -12.75
N TYR A 12 9.26 9.36 -11.83
CA TYR A 12 8.04 9.73 -11.12
C TYR A 12 8.21 9.78 -9.61
N VAL A 13 9.44 9.72 -9.10
CA VAL A 13 9.70 9.72 -7.65
C VAL A 13 9.13 10.98 -7.01
N LEU A 14 8.44 10.78 -5.90
CA LEU A 14 7.88 11.87 -5.10
C LEU A 14 8.99 12.65 -4.39
N SER A 15 8.84 13.97 -4.38
CA SER A 15 9.59 14.82 -3.44
C SER A 15 9.16 14.55 -2.00
N ASP A 16 10.02 14.86 -1.03
CA ASP A 16 9.71 14.71 0.40
C ASP A 16 8.43 15.45 0.82
N ILE A 17 8.15 16.61 0.22
CA ILE A 17 6.94 17.39 0.51
C ILE A 17 5.70 16.65 0.00
N GLN A 18 5.75 16.10 -1.21
CA GLN A 18 4.64 15.31 -1.76
C GLN A 18 4.44 14.03 -0.96
N HIS A 19 5.52 13.34 -0.59
CA HIS A 19 5.47 12.11 0.18
C HIS A 19 4.84 12.35 1.55
N LYS A 20 5.30 13.36 2.29
CA LYS A 20 4.72 13.77 3.58
C LYS A 20 3.26 14.22 3.46
N GLY A 21 2.93 14.96 2.40
CA GLY A 21 1.56 15.39 2.13
C GLY A 21 0.63 14.21 1.88
N ILE A 22 1.01 13.29 0.99
CA ILE A 22 0.24 12.07 0.72
C ILE A 22 0.08 11.23 1.98
N PHE A 23 1.15 11.05 2.76
CA PHE A 23 1.08 10.31 4.00
C PHE A 23 0.08 10.93 4.99
N ARG A 24 0.26 12.20 5.33
CA ARG A 24 -0.54 12.88 6.36
C ARG A 24 -1.99 13.12 5.91
N ASP A 25 -2.17 13.56 4.67
CA ASP A 25 -3.45 14.09 4.20
C ASP A 25 -4.31 13.02 3.53
N LEU A 26 -3.72 11.91 3.06
CA LEU A 26 -4.44 10.83 2.38
C LEU A 26 -4.30 9.49 3.11
N ILE A 27 -3.08 9.01 3.39
CA ILE A 27 -2.91 7.65 3.94
C ILE A 27 -3.40 7.57 5.39
N VAL A 28 -2.98 8.49 6.25
CA VAL A 28 -3.40 8.49 7.68
C VAL A 28 -4.92 8.48 7.84
N PRO A 29 -5.70 9.41 7.25
CA PRO A 29 -7.14 9.45 7.46
C PRO A 29 -7.90 8.27 6.82
N ASN A 30 -7.39 7.67 5.74
CA ASN A 30 -8.11 6.61 5.03
C ASN A 30 -7.70 5.20 5.46
N GLU A 31 -6.43 4.99 5.82
CA GLU A 31 -5.85 3.66 6.05
C GLU A 31 -5.37 3.44 7.48
N LEU A 32 -5.24 4.50 8.30
CA LEU A 32 -4.68 4.40 9.67
C LEU A 32 -5.63 4.99 10.73
N ALA A 33 -6.82 5.45 10.35
CA ALA A 33 -7.81 5.95 11.28
C ALA A 33 -8.52 4.78 11.96
N GLY A 34 -8.28 4.62 13.27
CA GLY A 34 -8.88 3.58 14.09
C GLY A 34 -9.02 4.02 15.55
N PRO A 35 -9.71 3.23 16.38
CA PRO A 35 -9.87 3.53 17.78
C PRO A 35 -8.51 3.51 18.49
N SER A 36 -8.24 4.57 19.26
CA SER A 36 -7.06 4.59 20.14
C SER A 36 -7.24 3.59 21.28
N GLN A 37 -6.19 2.85 21.61
CA GLN A 37 -6.20 1.83 22.65
C GLN A 37 -5.03 2.03 23.61
N THR A 38 -5.25 1.78 24.90
CA THR A 38 -4.22 1.83 25.94
C THR A 38 -3.23 0.67 25.87
N ALA A 39 -3.67 -0.47 25.35
CA ALA A 39 -2.86 -1.67 25.11
C ALA A 39 -3.15 -2.21 23.70
N PRO A 40 -2.53 -1.63 22.64
CA PRO A 40 -2.83 -2.00 21.27
C PRO A 40 -2.38 -3.42 20.95
N VAL A 41 -3.21 -4.14 20.18
CA VAL A 41 -2.90 -5.47 19.65
C VAL A 41 -2.49 -5.36 18.18
N VAL A 42 -1.45 -6.08 17.79
CA VAL A 42 -0.96 -6.13 16.41
C VAL A 42 -1.02 -7.57 15.90
N LEU A 43 -1.72 -7.77 14.78
CA LEU A 43 -1.74 -9.04 14.05
C LEU A 43 -0.84 -8.94 12.80
N LEU A 44 0.28 -9.65 12.82
CA LEU A 44 1.19 -9.75 11.67
C LEU A 44 0.91 -11.03 10.89
N LEU A 45 0.57 -10.89 9.60
CA LEU A 45 0.33 -12.01 8.70
C LEU A 45 1.44 -12.11 7.66
N ALA A 46 2.25 -13.16 7.77
CA ALA A 46 3.34 -13.45 6.86
C ALA A 46 3.09 -14.77 6.11
N GLY A 47 3.61 -14.85 4.89
CA GLY A 47 3.48 -16.03 4.03
C GLY A 47 3.72 -15.66 2.57
N GLN A 48 4.07 -16.65 1.76
CA GLN A 48 4.27 -16.47 0.31
C GLN A 48 3.00 -15.96 -0.40
N THR A 49 3.19 -15.42 -1.60
CA THR A 49 2.06 -15.06 -2.49
C THR A 49 1.20 -16.30 -2.75
N GLY A 50 -0.12 -16.15 -2.68
CA GLY A 50 -1.06 -17.25 -2.85
C GLY A 50 -1.29 -18.12 -1.59
N ALA A 51 -0.59 -17.90 -0.49
CA ALA A 51 -0.75 -18.69 0.76
C ALA A 51 -2.09 -18.49 1.51
N GLY A 52 -3.03 -17.72 0.97
CA GLY A 52 -4.34 -17.50 1.59
C GLY A 52 -4.36 -16.47 2.74
N LYS A 53 -3.36 -15.60 2.87
CA LYS A 53 -3.27 -14.56 3.93
C LYS A 53 -4.56 -13.73 4.08
N SER A 54 -5.24 -13.39 2.97
CA SER A 54 -6.49 -12.65 3.01
C SER A 54 -7.63 -13.41 3.70
N HIS A 55 -7.69 -14.73 3.50
CA HIS A 55 -8.67 -15.59 4.16
C HIS A 55 -8.34 -15.75 5.66
N THR A 56 -7.07 -15.97 5.99
CA THR A 56 -6.59 -16.03 7.37
C THR A 56 -6.85 -14.73 8.12
N LYS A 57 -6.64 -13.57 7.47
CA LYS A 57 -6.95 -12.25 8.02
C LYS A 57 -8.42 -12.17 8.46
N ALA A 58 -9.34 -12.47 7.56
CA ALA A 58 -10.77 -12.40 7.85
C ALA A 58 -11.16 -13.32 9.02
N ALA A 59 -10.65 -14.55 9.05
CA ALA A 59 -10.95 -15.51 10.13
C ALA A 59 -10.42 -15.04 11.50
N LEU A 60 -9.18 -14.54 11.53
CA LEU A 60 -8.55 -14.08 12.78
C LEU A 60 -9.13 -12.77 13.29
N THR A 61 -9.48 -11.84 12.40
CA THR A 61 -10.15 -10.59 12.77
C THR A 61 -11.42 -10.89 13.57
N THR A 62 -12.28 -11.78 13.06
CA THR A 62 -13.50 -12.20 13.75
C THR A 62 -13.20 -12.95 15.05
N ALA A 63 -12.28 -13.93 15.01
CA ALA A 63 -12.01 -14.79 16.18
C ALA A 63 -11.39 -14.03 17.36
N LEU A 64 -10.67 -12.94 17.08
CA LEU A 64 -10.01 -12.11 18.08
C LEU A 64 -10.81 -10.85 18.45
N GLY A 65 -12.00 -10.65 17.89
CA GLY A 65 -12.81 -9.45 18.11
C GLY A 65 -12.12 -8.17 17.66
N LEU A 66 -11.38 -8.24 16.56
CA LEU A 66 -10.59 -7.15 15.98
C LEU A 66 -11.33 -6.46 14.83
N ASP A 67 -12.66 -6.45 14.82
CA ASP A 67 -13.47 -5.91 13.70
C ASP A 67 -13.21 -4.42 13.43
N GLU A 68 -12.80 -3.67 14.46
CA GLU A 68 -12.39 -2.26 14.35
C GLU A 68 -10.88 -2.09 14.09
N ALA A 69 -10.13 -3.19 13.94
CA ALA A 69 -8.70 -3.12 13.67
C ALA A 69 -8.44 -2.60 12.27
N VAL A 70 -7.51 -1.66 12.22
CA VAL A 70 -7.06 -1.07 10.97
C VAL A 70 -5.95 -1.93 10.38
N GLY A 71 -6.06 -2.27 9.10
CA GLY A 71 -5.11 -3.14 8.42
C GLY A 71 -4.60 -2.53 7.13
N PHE A 72 -3.28 -2.37 7.03
CA PHE A 72 -2.62 -1.88 5.81
C PHE A 72 -1.56 -2.86 5.33
N GLY A 73 -1.25 -2.80 4.04
CA GLY A 73 -0.15 -3.52 3.41
C GLY A 73 0.57 -2.63 2.41
N SER A 74 1.78 -3.01 1.99
CA SER A 74 2.56 -2.24 1.01
C SER A 74 1.82 -2.02 -0.31
N ASP A 75 1.00 -2.99 -0.72
CA ASP A 75 0.22 -2.91 -1.94
C ASP A 75 -0.85 -1.81 -1.86
N THR A 76 -1.42 -1.58 -0.67
CA THR A 76 -2.38 -0.48 -0.43
C THR A 76 -1.73 0.88 -0.63
N LEU A 77 -0.49 1.05 -0.18
CA LEU A 77 0.23 2.33 -0.26
C LEU A 77 0.51 2.76 -1.70
N ARG A 78 0.74 1.81 -2.62
CA ARG A 78 0.99 2.12 -4.04
C ARG A 78 -0.18 2.86 -4.69
N ASN A 79 -1.42 2.58 -4.27
CA ASN A 79 -2.62 3.23 -4.80
C ASN A 79 -2.63 4.74 -4.58
N TYR A 80 -1.90 5.24 -3.58
CA TYR A 80 -1.80 6.66 -3.26
C TYR A 80 -0.75 7.41 -4.09
N HIS A 81 0.06 6.70 -4.89
CA HIS A 81 1.01 7.36 -5.78
C HIS A 81 0.25 8.03 -6.95
N PRO A 82 0.42 9.34 -7.21
CA PRO A 82 -0.39 10.09 -8.19
C PRO A 82 -0.38 9.51 -9.61
N GLN A 83 0.72 8.82 -9.98
CA GLN A 83 0.87 8.21 -11.30
C GLN A 83 0.39 6.75 -11.36
N TYR A 84 0.09 6.11 -10.22
CA TYR A 84 -0.16 4.67 -10.17
C TYR A 84 -1.32 4.26 -11.08
N GLN A 85 -2.49 4.89 -10.92
CA GLN A 85 -3.67 4.58 -11.72
C GLN A 85 -3.50 4.91 -13.21
N ARG A 86 -2.64 5.86 -13.56
CA ARG A 86 -2.33 6.19 -14.96
C ARG A 86 -1.43 5.11 -15.56
N LEU A 87 -0.32 4.81 -14.89
CA LEU A 87 0.66 3.81 -15.32
C LEU A 87 0.03 2.41 -15.40
N LEU A 88 -0.84 2.05 -14.45
CA LEU A 88 -1.55 0.78 -14.44
C LEU A 88 -2.45 0.61 -15.69
N ARG A 89 -3.07 1.71 -16.14
CA ARG A 89 -3.88 1.74 -17.37
C ARG A 89 -3.04 1.74 -18.64
N GLU A 90 -1.86 2.33 -18.60
CA GLU A 90 -0.94 2.40 -19.74
C GLU A 90 -0.24 1.05 -19.96
N ASP A 91 0.41 0.50 -18.93
CA ASP A 91 1.06 -0.81 -18.94
C ASP A 91 1.32 -1.27 -17.48
N ASP A 92 0.58 -2.26 -16.99
CA ASP A 92 0.74 -2.82 -15.64
C ASP A 92 2.18 -3.29 -15.36
N ARG A 93 2.87 -3.81 -16.38
CA ARG A 93 4.21 -4.39 -16.24
C ARG A 93 5.29 -3.38 -15.84
N ILE A 94 5.08 -2.09 -16.12
CA ILE A 94 6.02 -1.01 -15.78
C ILE A 94 5.58 -0.23 -14.53
N THR A 95 4.37 -0.44 -14.04
CA THR A 95 3.79 0.37 -12.95
C THR A 95 4.64 0.26 -11.69
N ALA A 96 4.93 -0.98 -11.26
CA ALA A 96 5.76 -1.23 -10.10
C ALA A 96 7.18 -0.65 -10.25
N PHE A 97 7.76 -0.68 -11.46
CA PHE A 97 9.09 -0.11 -11.71
C PHE A 97 9.16 1.39 -11.35
N TYR A 98 8.08 2.13 -11.62
CA TYR A 98 8.02 3.57 -11.39
C TYR A 98 7.51 3.98 -10.01
N THR A 99 6.65 3.17 -9.36
CA THR A 99 5.96 3.59 -8.13
C THR A 99 6.41 2.87 -6.86
N ASP A 100 7.09 1.71 -6.96
CA ASP A 100 7.43 0.90 -5.78
C ASP A 100 8.34 1.60 -4.78
N ARG A 101 9.20 2.50 -5.26
CA ARG A 101 10.23 3.13 -4.43
C ARG A 101 9.60 4.00 -3.35
N ASP A 102 8.50 4.67 -3.66
CA ASP A 102 7.82 5.56 -2.71
C ASP A 102 6.91 4.80 -1.73
N ALA A 103 6.54 3.55 -2.03
CA ALA A 103 5.83 2.67 -1.10
C ALA A 103 6.76 1.98 -0.07
N ARG A 104 8.09 2.14 -0.20
CA ARG A 104 9.11 1.55 0.71
C ARG A 104 9.81 2.59 1.59
N LYS A 105 9.57 3.88 1.38
CA LYS A 105 10.14 5.00 2.15
C LYS A 105 9.16 5.43 3.22
#